data_AF-A0A3E0E8F6-F1
#
_entry.id   AF-A0A3E0E8F6-F1
#
_cell.length_a   1.000
_cell.length_b   1.000
_cell.length_c   1.000
_cell.angle_alpha   90.00
_cell.angle_beta   90.00
_cell.angle_gamma   90.00
#
_symmetry.space_group_name_H-M   'P 1'
#
loop_
_entity.id
_entity.type
_entity.pdbx_description
1 polymer ?
#
loop_
_entity_poly.entity_id
_entity_poly.type
_entity_poly.pdbx_seq_one_letter_code
_entity_poly.pdbx_strand_id
1 'polypeptide(L)'
;MANANLIKLARDPFKFRSLAKDWEPKLEKTKIDLLKKIDRLIQSEKLKLINLDDYLMGEDEANELTGYTKPSIEKLVEMIIYFAHAVPSYKTKMNKLLFYADFSKFREFGNSISGAKYKAIDYGPVPNMYETIFENLAVNDMIDICFESKENGSKMEKLVGRADRQFQADLFSEDDLHTLEKVVAIFQHTSPKEIVKISHREIGWLENENSKQFISYEYALELKAF
;
A
#
# COMPACT_ATOMS: atom_id res chain seq x y z
N MET A 1 -19.61 29.92 -7.29
CA MET A 1 -18.68 28.76 -7.33
C MET A 1 -17.58 28.84 -6.26
N ALA A 2 -16.99 30.00 -5.94
CA ALA A 2 -15.91 30.13 -4.95
C ALA A 2 -16.26 29.68 -3.51
N ASN A 3 -17.45 29.99 -3.01
CA ASN A 3 -17.83 29.70 -1.61
C ASN A 3 -18.04 28.21 -1.31
N ALA A 4 -18.51 27.42 -2.29
CA ALA A 4 -18.68 25.98 -2.13
C ALA A 4 -17.32 25.27 -1.99
N ASN A 5 -16.31 25.72 -2.73
CA ASN A 5 -14.95 25.20 -2.65
C ASN A 5 -14.30 25.55 -1.31
N LEU A 6 -14.52 26.76 -0.79
CA LEU A 6 -14.05 27.18 0.55
C LEU A 6 -14.65 26.32 1.66
N ILE A 7 -15.96 26.01 1.59
CA ILE A 7 -16.62 25.13 2.56
C ILE A 7 -16.04 23.72 2.48
N LYS A 8 -15.78 23.19 1.28
CA LYS A 8 -15.15 21.87 1.09
C LYS A 8 -13.73 21.84 1.66
N LEU A 9 -12.97 22.92 1.48
CA LEU A 9 -11.59 23.03 1.97
C LEU A 9 -11.53 23.19 3.50
N ALA A 10 -12.52 23.86 4.10
CA ALA A 10 -12.64 24.01 5.55
C ALA A 10 -13.07 22.73 6.28
N ARG A 11 -13.53 21.68 5.57
CA ARG A 11 -13.85 20.37 6.17
C ARG A 11 -12.61 19.55 6.50
N ASP A 12 -11.50 19.80 5.82
CA ASP A 12 -10.21 19.16 6.06
C ASP A 12 -9.47 19.90 7.18
N PRO A 13 -9.25 19.29 8.37
CA PRO A 13 -8.63 19.96 9.50
C PRO A 13 -7.21 20.46 9.22
N PHE A 14 -6.46 19.77 8.36
CA PHE A 14 -5.10 20.17 7.98
C PHE A 14 -5.10 21.42 7.12
N LYS A 15 -5.96 21.46 6.09
CA LYS A 15 -6.11 22.64 5.23
C LYS A 15 -6.72 23.82 5.97
N PHE A 16 -7.72 23.56 6.81
CA PHE A 16 -8.35 24.59 7.63
C PHE A 16 -7.37 25.21 8.64
N ARG A 17 -6.43 24.42 9.18
CA ARG A 17 -5.35 24.94 10.03
C ARG A 17 -4.48 25.96 9.30
N SER A 18 -4.14 25.71 8.03
CA SER A 18 -3.36 26.67 7.24
C SER A 18 -4.11 27.98 7.10
N LEU A 19 -5.41 27.95 6.76
CA LEU A 19 -6.24 29.14 6.66
C LEU A 19 -6.36 29.90 7.99
N ALA A 20 -6.48 29.17 9.11
CA ALA A 20 -6.61 29.76 10.43
C ALA A 20 -5.32 30.45 10.93
N LYS A 21 -4.15 30.05 10.41
CA LYS A 21 -2.88 30.74 10.70
C LYS A 21 -2.83 32.13 10.09
N ASP A 22 -3.33 32.28 8.88
CA ASP A 22 -3.29 33.54 8.12
C ASP A 22 -4.46 34.47 8.48
N TRP A 23 -5.40 33.99 9.29
CA TRP A 23 -6.53 34.77 9.78
C TRP A 23 -6.14 35.69 10.95
N GLU A 24 -6.52 36.97 10.86
CA GLU A 24 -6.30 37.98 11.90
C GLU A 24 -7.64 38.43 12.52
N PRO A 25 -8.06 37.83 13.66
CA PRO A 25 -9.23 38.30 14.38
C PRO A 25 -8.97 39.59 15.15
N LYS A 26 -10.06 40.30 15.47
CA LYS A 26 -10.04 41.45 16.39
C LYS A 26 -9.53 41.11 17.80
N LEU A 27 -9.58 39.85 18.21
CA LEU A 27 -9.11 39.38 19.51
C LEU A 27 -8.19 38.17 19.34
N GLU A 28 -6.93 38.31 19.73
CA GLU A 28 -5.91 37.26 19.59
C GLU A 28 -6.29 35.96 20.31
N LYS A 29 -6.96 36.07 21.47
CA LYS A 29 -7.46 34.92 22.23
C LYS A 29 -8.35 34.00 21.39
N THR A 30 -9.17 34.57 20.50
CA THR A 30 -10.06 33.79 19.63
C THR A 30 -9.27 32.95 18.62
N LYS A 31 -8.16 33.48 18.09
CA LYS A 31 -7.25 32.74 17.20
C LYS A 31 -6.64 31.55 17.92
N ILE A 32 -6.11 31.78 19.13
CA ILE A 32 -5.47 30.77 19.96
C ILE A 32 -6.46 29.64 20.29
N ASP A 33 -7.68 29.98 20.72
CA ASP A 33 -8.70 28.99 21.08
C ASP A 33 -9.17 28.18 19.86
N LEU A 34 -9.26 28.82 18.68
CA LEU A 34 -9.57 28.13 17.43
C LEU A 34 -8.45 27.17 17.02
N LEU A 35 -7.19 27.62 17.00
CA LEU A 35 -6.04 26.79 16.66
C LEU A 35 -5.92 25.57 17.59
N LYS A 36 -6.15 25.76 18.90
CA LYS A 36 -6.19 24.64 19.87
C LYS A 36 -7.27 23.61 19.53
N LYS A 37 -8.45 24.03 19.08
CA LYS A 37 -9.52 23.11 18.66
C LYS A 37 -9.14 22.37 17.38
N ILE A 38 -8.57 23.07 16.40
CA ILE A 38 -8.10 22.46 15.14
C ILE A 38 -6.99 21.44 15.43
N ASP A 39 -6.01 21.79 16.28
CA ASP A 39 -4.92 20.88 16.66
C ASP A 39 -5.45 19.61 17.35
N ARG A 40 -6.48 19.73 18.21
CA ARG A 40 -7.15 18.56 18.81
C ARG A 40 -7.84 17.68 17.77
N LEU A 41 -8.51 18.27 16.78
CA LEU A 41 -9.16 17.52 15.71
C LEU A 41 -8.13 16.78 14.86
N ILE A 42 -7.05 17.46 14.45
CA ILE A 42 -5.93 16.84 13.74
C ILE A 42 -5.33 15.69 14.57
N GLN A 43 -5.12 15.89 15.88
CA GLN A 43 -4.58 14.82 16.72
C GLN A 43 -5.53 13.62 16.79
N SER A 44 -6.83 13.85 16.90
CA SER A 44 -7.83 12.77 16.92
C SER A 44 -7.88 12.01 15.59
N GLU A 45 -7.67 12.71 14.46
CA GLU A 45 -7.64 12.12 13.13
C GLU A 45 -6.35 11.31 12.92
N LYS A 46 -5.20 11.83 13.35
CA LYS A 46 -3.93 11.09 13.38
C LYS A 46 -4.00 9.81 14.22
N LEU A 47 -4.61 9.86 15.40
CA LEU A 47 -4.78 8.66 16.24
C LEU A 47 -5.66 7.61 15.56
N LYS A 48 -6.70 8.02 14.83
CA LYS A 48 -7.52 7.08 14.04
C LYS A 48 -6.73 6.45 12.89
N LEU A 49 -5.87 7.21 12.24
CA LEU A 49 -4.98 6.71 11.19
C LEU A 49 -3.98 5.69 11.77
N ILE A 50 -3.31 6.01 12.87
CA ILE A 50 -2.40 5.07 13.55
C ILE A 50 -3.11 3.76 13.89
N ASN A 51 -4.31 3.83 14.47
CA ASN A 51 -5.10 2.62 14.78
C ASN A 51 -5.48 1.82 13.52
N LEU A 52 -5.65 2.48 12.37
CA LEU A 52 -5.94 1.80 11.11
C LEU A 52 -4.67 1.15 10.54
N ASP A 53 -3.54 1.85 10.60
CA ASP A 53 -2.26 1.36 10.11
C ASP A 53 -1.83 0.11 10.90
N ASP A 54 -1.94 0.15 12.23
CA ASP A 54 -1.71 -0.99 13.12
C ASP A 54 -2.68 -2.15 12.83
N TYR A 55 -3.93 -1.84 12.48
CA TYR A 55 -4.91 -2.86 12.10
C TYR A 55 -4.57 -3.52 10.75
N LEU A 56 -4.09 -2.76 9.78
CA LEU A 56 -3.76 -3.24 8.43
C LEU A 56 -2.43 -4.00 8.40
N MET A 57 -1.41 -3.46 9.04
CA MET A 57 -0.04 -4.00 9.03
C MET A 57 0.24 -4.97 10.19
N GLY A 58 -0.51 -4.85 11.29
CA GLY A 58 -0.27 -5.56 12.55
C GLY A 58 0.74 -4.83 13.44
N GLU A 59 1.27 -5.54 14.43
CA GLU A 59 2.22 -4.99 15.40
C GLU A 59 3.46 -4.37 14.76
N ASP A 60 3.91 -3.27 15.36
CA ASP A 60 4.99 -2.38 14.91
C ASP A 60 6.40 -2.92 15.24
N GLU A 61 6.62 -4.21 15.01
CA GLU A 61 7.88 -4.89 15.34
C GLU A 61 8.51 -5.57 14.13
N ALA A 62 9.81 -5.33 13.96
CA ALA A 62 10.63 -6.00 12.96
C ALA A 62 10.95 -7.44 13.41
N ASN A 63 10.55 -8.42 12.62
CA ASN A 63 10.75 -9.86 12.85
C ASN A 63 10.82 -10.65 11.51
N GLU A 64 10.95 -11.96 11.61
CA GLU A 64 11.05 -12.90 10.48
C GLU A 64 9.87 -12.81 9.49
N LEU A 65 8.66 -12.44 9.95
CA LEU A 65 7.46 -12.34 9.12
C LEU A 65 7.33 -10.98 8.43
N THR A 66 8.19 -10.03 8.79
CA THR A 66 8.25 -8.67 8.21
C THR A 66 9.51 -8.45 7.38
N GLY A 67 10.36 -9.47 7.24
CA GLY A 67 11.69 -9.32 6.62
C GLY A 67 12.52 -8.29 7.38
N TYR A 68 12.49 -8.35 8.71
CA TYR A 68 13.25 -7.49 9.62
C TYR A 68 13.12 -5.98 9.32
N THR A 69 11.97 -5.57 8.81
CA THR A 69 11.65 -4.16 8.54
C THR A 69 10.43 -3.78 9.34
N LYS A 70 10.52 -2.65 10.04
CA LYS A 70 9.38 -2.08 10.75
C LYS A 70 8.22 -1.86 9.75
N PRO A 71 7.03 -2.44 9.98
CA PRO A 71 5.92 -2.31 9.03
C PRO A 71 5.59 -0.85 8.72
N SER A 72 5.46 -0.53 7.44
CA SER A 72 5.13 0.81 6.95
C SER A 72 4.00 0.71 5.92
N ILE A 73 2.80 1.11 6.33
CA ILE A 73 1.66 1.20 5.41
C ILE A 73 1.95 2.21 4.29
N GLU A 74 2.68 3.29 4.60
CA GLU A 74 3.03 4.35 3.64
C GLU A 74 3.87 3.78 2.49
N LYS A 75 4.93 3.01 2.81
CA LYS A 75 5.72 2.32 1.79
C LYS A 75 4.88 1.30 1.02
N LEU A 76 4.05 0.50 1.69
CA LEU A 76 3.20 -0.49 1.01
C LEU A 76 2.23 0.17 0.03
N VAL A 77 1.61 1.29 0.41
CA VAL A 77 0.71 2.07 -0.44
C VAL A 77 1.45 2.63 -1.64
N GLU A 78 2.64 3.19 -1.46
CA GLU A 78 3.43 3.71 -2.58
C GLU A 78 3.94 2.61 -3.51
N MET A 79 4.25 1.41 -3.00
CA MET A 79 4.51 0.23 -3.84
C MET A 79 3.30 -0.13 -4.71
N ILE A 80 2.09 -0.12 -4.13
CA ILE A 80 0.84 -0.36 -4.87
C ILE A 80 0.65 0.69 -5.96
N ILE A 81 0.86 1.98 -5.64
CA ILE A 81 0.74 3.08 -6.60
C ILE A 81 1.75 2.90 -7.73
N TYR A 82 3.02 2.64 -7.39
CA TYR A 82 4.08 2.39 -8.36
C TYR A 82 3.70 1.27 -9.34
N PHE A 83 3.29 0.11 -8.83
CA PHE A 83 2.89 -1.01 -9.68
C PHE A 83 1.58 -0.75 -10.43
N ALA A 84 0.65 0.02 -9.88
CA ALA A 84 -0.59 0.35 -10.55
C ALA A 84 -0.36 1.28 -11.75
N HIS A 85 0.68 2.12 -11.70
CA HIS A 85 1.16 2.91 -12.84
C HIS A 85 1.95 2.08 -13.84
N ALA A 86 2.94 1.32 -13.38
CA ALA A 86 3.86 0.58 -14.25
C ALA A 86 3.21 -0.66 -14.91
N VAL A 87 2.37 -1.38 -14.16
CA VAL A 87 1.74 -2.63 -14.59
C VAL A 87 0.26 -2.68 -14.11
N PRO A 88 -0.64 -1.85 -14.68
CA PRO A 88 -2.06 -1.88 -14.34
C PRO A 88 -2.63 -3.29 -14.46
N SER A 89 -3.12 -3.85 -13.36
CA SER A 89 -3.39 -5.29 -13.28
C SER A 89 -4.45 -5.66 -12.25
N TYR A 90 -4.97 -6.89 -12.34
CA TYR A 90 -5.94 -7.39 -11.37
C TYR A 90 -5.29 -7.65 -10.01
N LYS A 91 -6.11 -7.65 -8.94
CA LYS A 91 -5.69 -7.92 -7.54
C LYS A 91 -4.72 -9.09 -7.41
N THR A 92 -4.98 -10.20 -8.12
CA THR A 92 -4.12 -11.39 -8.10
C THR A 92 -2.69 -11.09 -8.53
N LYS A 93 -2.49 -10.32 -9.62
CA LYS A 93 -1.14 -9.98 -10.11
C LYS A 93 -0.50 -8.94 -9.19
N MET A 94 -1.24 -7.91 -8.77
CA MET A 94 -0.75 -6.90 -7.83
C MET A 94 -0.17 -7.53 -6.56
N ASN A 95 -0.91 -8.45 -5.93
CA ASN A 95 -0.45 -9.15 -4.73
C ASN A 95 0.88 -9.88 -4.94
N LYS A 96 1.12 -10.42 -6.13
CA LYS A 96 2.38 -11.12 -6.46
C LYS A 96 3.51 -10.15 -6.71
N LEU A 97 3.26 -9.01 -7.35
CA LEU A 97 4.26 -7.96 -7.52
C LEU A 97 4.76 -7.46 -6.15
N LEU A 98 3.85 -7.23 -5.21
CA LEU A 98 4.17 -6.83 -3.84
C LEU A 98 5.02 -7.90 -3.13
N PHE A 99 4.56 -9.16 -3.14
CA PHE A 99 5.30 -10.29 -2.56
C PHE A 99 6.72 -10.38 -3.12
N TYR A 100 6.87 -10.33 -4.44
CA TYR A 100 8.18 -10.46 -5.07
C TYR A 100 9.07 -9.25 -4.83
N ALA A 101 8.52 -8.05 -4.67
CA ALA A 101 9.31 -6.86 -4.32
C ALA A 101 9.91 -7.01 -2.92
N ASP A 102 9.08 -7.31 -1.93
CA ASP A 102 9.52 -7.48 -0.55
C ASP A 102 10.48 -8.67 -0.37
N PHE A 103 10.15 -9.83 -0.96
CA PHE A 103 10.98 -11.04 -0.79
C PHE A 103 12.28 -10.96 -1.58
N SER A 104 12.30 -10.39 -2.79
CA SER A 104 13.57 -10.22 -3.53
C SER A 104 14.48 -9.18 -2.86
N LYS A 105 13.91 -8.09 -2.33
CA LYS A 105 14.66 -7.13 -1.51
C LYS A 105 15.29 -7.82 -0.30
N PHE A 106 14.51 -8.62 0.42
CA PHE A 106 15.01 -9.35 1.58
C PHE A 106 16.11 -10.36 1.21
N ARG A 107 15.95 -11.11 0.11
CA ARG A 107 16.98 -12.04 -0.38
C ARG A 107 18.31 -11.34 -0.67
N GLU A 108 18.27 -10.14 -1.22
CA GLU A 108 19.47 -9.42 -1.66
C GLU A 108 20.13 -8.59 -0.54
N PHE A 109 19.33 -8.00 0.35
CA PHE A 109 19.81 -6.99 1.31
C PHE A 109 19.56 -7.37 2.79
N GLY A 110 18.83 -8.45 3.06
CA GLY A 110 18.51 -8.90 4.42
C GLY A 110 17.38 -8.12 5.11
N ASN A 111 16.69 -7.23 4.39
CA ASN A 111 15.51 -6.53 4.87
C ASN A 111 14.45 -6.39 3.75
N SER A 112 13.15 -6.31 4.08
CA SER A 112 12.08 -6.07 3.09
C SER A 112 11.93 -4.57 2.76
N ILE A 113 11.03 -4.22 1.83
CA ILE A 113 10.76 -2.81 1.50
C ILE A 113 9.77 -2.23 2.50
N SER A 114 8.58 -2.85 2.65
CA SER A 114 7.47 -2.29 3.42
C SER A 114 7.21 -2.94 4.77
N GLY A 115 7.87 -4.06 5.09
CA GLY A 115 7.57 -4.82 6.31
C GLY A 115 6.19 -5.50 6.30
N ALA A 116 5.57 -5.68 5.13
CA ALA A 116 4.27 -6.33 5.04
C ALA A 116 4.38 -7.82 5.36
N LYS A 117 3.42 -8.36 6.11
CA LYS A 117 3.28 -9.80 6.36
C LYS A 117 2.51 -10.44 5.21
N TYR A 118 2.94 -11.60 4.74
CA TYR A 118 2.31 -12.30 3.62
C TYR A 118 1.68 -13.62 4.06
N LYS A 119 0.49 -13.94 3.56
CA LYS A 119 -0.20 -15.22 3.79
C LYS A 119 -0.19 -16.07 2.52
N ALA A 120 -0.03 -17.38 2.68
CA ALA A 120 -0.23 -18.33 1.60
C ALA A 120 -1.72 -18.67 1.46
N ILE A 121 -2.36 -18.24 0.38
CA ILE A 121 -3.75 -18.60 0.06
C ILE A 121 -3.83 -19.36 -1.26
N ASP A 122 -5.03 -19.85 -1.62
CA ASP A 122 -5.29 -20.72 -2.76
C ASP A 122 -4.77 -20.20 -4.12
N TYR A 123 -4.61 -18.87 -4.27
CA TYR A 123 -4.12 -18.22 -5.49
C TYR A 123 -2.70 -17.66 -5.33
N GLY A 124 -1.92 -18.19 -4.39
CA GLY A 124 -0.55 -17.79 -4.11
C GLY A 124 -0.41 -16.81 -2.94
N PRO A 125 0.81 -16.32 -2.64
CA PRO A 125 1.06 -15.39 -1.54
C PRO A 125 0.35 -14.05 -1.75
N VAL A 126 -0.17 -13.48 -0.66
CA VAL A 126 -0.82 -12.16 -0.65
C VAL A 126 -0.44 -11.37 0.61
N PRO A 127 -0.35 -10.03 0.56
CA PRO A 127 -0.23 -9.22 1.77
C PRO A 127 -1.41 -9.50 2.72
N ASN A 128 -1.17 -9.42 4.02
CA ASN A 128 -2.23 -9.42 5.01
C ASN A 128 -3.18 -8.24 4.74
N MET A 129 -4.49 -8.45 4.89
CA MET A 129 -5.51 -7.41 4.70
C MET A 129 -5.54 -6.77 3.29
N TYR A 130 -5.00 -7.43 2.25
CA TYR A 130 -4.90 -6.86 0.90
C TYR A 130 -6.23 -6.35 0.33
N GLU A 131 -7.36 -7.01 0.62
CA GLU A 131 -8.68 -6.57 0.16
C GLU A 131 -9.05 -5.21 0.74
N THR A 132 -8.96 -5.08 2.06
CA THR A 132 -9.22 -3.84 2.78
C THR A 132 -8.27 -2.73 2.37
N ILE A 133 -6.99 -3.04 2.13
CA ILE A 133 -6.00 -2.06 1.64
C ILE A 133 -6.42 -1.55 0.26
N PHE A 134 -6.68 -2.43 -0.70
CA PHE A 134 -7.04 -2.01 -2.06
C PHE A 134 -8.37 -1.24 -2.10
N GLU A 135 -9.36 -1.67 -1.33
CA GLU A 135 -10.64 -0.96 -1.20
C GLU A 135 -10.47 0.42 -0.57
N ASN A 136 -9.66 0.54 0.49
CA ASN A 136 -9.36 1.82 1.12
C ASN A 136 -8.68 2.78 0.13
N LEU A 137 -7.71 2.30 -0.65
CA LEU A 137 -7.04 3.12 -1.65
C LEU A 137 -7.99 3.60 -2.75
N ALA A 138 -8.90 2.75 -3.22
CA ALA A 138 -9.89 3.13 -4.21
C ALA A 138 -10.91 4.15 -3.68
N VAL A 139 -11.41 3.96 -2.44
CA VAL A 139 -12.37 4.88 -1.81
C VAL A 139 -11.76 6.26 -1.54
N ASN A 140 -10.44 6.32 -1.30
CA ASN A 140 -9.71 7.56 -1.07
C ASN A 140 -9.08 8.16 -2.35
N ASP A 141 -9.53 7.75 -3.53
CA ASP A 141 -9.06 8.26 -4.83
C ASP A 141 -7.52 8.16 -5.00
N MET A 142 -6.87 7.16 -4.40
CA MET A 142 -5.42 6.92 -4.55
C MET A 142 -5.11 6.09 -5.80
N ILE A 143 -6.02 5.20 -6.18
CA ILE A 143 -5.98 4.35 -7.39
C ILE A 143 -7.39 4.26 -7.98
N ASP A 144 -7.50 3.90 -9.25
CA ASP A 144 -8.77 3.61 -9.91
C ASP A 144 -9.02 2.09 -9.97
N ILE A 145 -10.30 1.71 -9.88
CA ILE A 145 -10.77 0.35 -10.19
C ILE A 145 -11.52 0.37 -11.53
N CYS A 146 -10.91 -0.24 -12.54
CA CYS A 146 -11.56 -0.46 -13.83
C CYS A 146 -12.16 -1.87 -13.90
N PHE A 147 -13.35 -1.99 -14.47
CA PHE A 147 -14.02 -3.28 -14.65
C PHE A 147 -13.84 -3.79 -16.08
N GLU A 148 -13.26 -4.97 -16.21
CA GLU A 148 -13.18 -5.69 -17.50
C GLU A 148 -14.16 -6.87 -17.49
N SER A 149 -15.01 -6.94 -18.52
CA SER A 149 -15.95 -8.05 -18.70
C SER A 149 -15.26 -9.26 -19.29
N LYS A 150 -15.48 -10.43 -18.70
CA LYS A 150 -15.09 -11.72 -19.27
C LYS A 150 -16.17 -12.28 -20.18
N GLU A 151 -15.76 -13.23 -21.03
CA GLU A 151 -16.66 -13.97 -21.92
C GLU A 151 -17.79 -14.71 -21.17
N ASN A 152 -17.54 -15.12 -19.93
CA ASN A 152 -18.54 -15.77 -19.07
C ASN A 152 -19.46 -14.77 -18.32
N GLY A 153 -19.41 -13.48 -18.67
CA GLY A 153 -20.23 -12.42 -18.06
C GLY A 153 -19.75 -11.94 -16.69
N SER A 154 -18.69 -12.51 -16.11
CA SER A 154 -18.13 -12.00 -14.87
C SER A 154 -17.28 -10.75 -15.10
N LYS A 155 -17.21 -9.87 -14.09
CA LYS A 155 -16.37 -8.66 -14.13
C LYS A 155 -15.12 -8.89 -13.28
N MET A 156 -13.98 -8.46 -13.79
CA MET A 156 -12.73 -8.41 -13.03
C MET A 156 -12.34 -6.97 -12.73
N GLU A 157 -11.90 -6.75 -11.50
CA GLU A 157 -11.39 -5.47 -11.01
C GLU A 157 -9.90 -5.35 -11.32
N LYS A 158 -9.56 -4.36 -12.13
CA LYS A 158 -8.20 -3.98 -12.49
C LYS A 158 -7.84 -2.72 -11.72
N LEU A 159 -6.73 -2.77 -11.00
CA LEU A 159 -6.15 -1.66 -10.26
C LEU A 159 -5.30 -0.84 -11.23
N VAL A 160 -5.57 0.46 -11.30
CA VAL A 160 -4.93 1.38 -12.24
C VAL A 160 -4.43 2.62 -11.49
N GLY A 161 -3.18 3.01 -11.74
CA GLY A 161 -2.61 4.24 -11.18
C GLY A 161 -3.29 5.47 -11.76
N ARG A 162 -3.55 6.47 -10.92
CA ARG A 162 -4.21 7.71 -11.36
C ARG A 162 -3.19 8.76 -11.79
N ALA A 163 -3.46 9.45 -12.90
CA ALA A 163 -2.57 10.49 -13.41
C ALA A 163 -2.39 11.68 -12.43
N ASP A 164 -3.39 11.97 -11.59
CA ASP A 164 -3.34 13.01 -10.56
C ASP A 164 -2.70 12.53 -9.23
N ARG A 165 -2.37 11.23 -9.11
CA ARG A 165 -1.69 10.66 -7.96
C ARG A 165 -0.35 10.04 -8.35
N GLN A 166 0.70 10.84 -8.22
CA GLN A 166 2.08 10.45 -8.54
C GLN A 166 2.71 9.61 -7.42
N PHE A 167 3.56 8.66 -7.79
CA PHE A 167 4.38 7.87 -6.86
C PHE A 167 5.38 8.77 -6.10
N GLN A 168 5.53 8.56 -4.80
CA GLN A 168 6.46 9.29 -3.94
C GLN A 168 7.79 8.53 -3.78
N ALA A 169 8.70 8.72 -4.75
CA ALA A 169 10.00 8.03 -4.78
C ALA A 169 10.91 8.36 -3.59
N ASP A 170 10.80 9.56 -3.01
CA ASP A 170 11.65 10.03 -1.90
C ASP A 170 11.50 9.20 -0.59
N LEU A 171 10.48 8.35 -0.51
CA LEU A 171 10.27 7.41 0.60
C LEU A 171 11.13 6.15 0.51
N PHE A 172 11.78 5.93 -0.63
CA PHE A 172 12.48 4.70 -0.96
C PHE A 172 13.99 4.94 -1.10
N SER A 173 14.79 3.96 -0.69
CA SER A 173 16.21 3.96 -1.01
C SER A 173 16.45 3.65 -2.49
N GLU A 174 17.65 3.94 -3.00
CA GLU A 174 18.03 3.57 -4.37
C GLU A 174 17.89 2.06 -4.61
N ASP A 175 18.28 1.24 -3.62
CA ASP A 175 18.13 -0.20 -3.70
C ASP A 175 16.65 -0.65 -3.72
N ASP A 176 15.77 0.01 -2.95
CA ASP A 176 14.34 -0.27 -2.98
C ASP A 176 13.76 0.02 -4.37
N LEU A 177 14.09 1.18 -4.94
CA LEU A 177 13.66 1.57 -6.29
C LEU A 177 14.16 0.59 -7.34
N HIS A 178 15.44 0.19 -7.26
CA HIS A 178 16.00 -0.82 -8.15
C HIS A 178 15.27 -2.16 -8.06
N THR A 179 14.91 -2.60 -6.84
CA THR A 179 14.09 -3.81 -6.67
C THR A 179 12.73 -3.66 -7.34
N LEU A 180 12.03 -2.55 -7.16
CA LEU A 180 10.72 -2.31 -7.79
C LEU A 180 10.81 -2.33 -9.33
N GLU A 181 11.82 -1.71 -9.91
CA GLU A 181 12.12 -1.75 -11.35
C GLU A 181 12.38 -3.19 -11.84
N LYS A 182 13.18 -3.95 -11.10
CA LYS A 182 13.49 -5.35 -11.41
C LYS A 182 12.23 -6.21 -11.43
N VAL A 183 11.34 -6.05 -10.46
CA VAL A 183 10.05 -6.76 -10.41
C VAL A 183 9.19 -6.42 -11.63
N VAL A 184 9.10 -5.13 -12.01
CA VAL A 184 8.38 -4.72 -13.22
C VAL A 184 8.99 -5.37 -14.45
N ALA A 185 10.31 -5.32 -14.62
CA ALA A 185 10.99 -5.88 -15.79
C ALA A 185 10.70 -7.37 -15.97
N ILE A 186 10.66 -8.15 -14.89
CA ILE A 186 10.40 -9.59 -14.91
C ILE A 186 8.92 -9.87 -15.22
N PHE A 187 8.00 -9.15 -14.59
CA PHE A 187 6.59 -9.56 -14.56
C PHE A 187 5.63 -8.71 -15.41
N GLN A 188 6.08 -7.62 -16.04
CA GLN A 188 5.20 -6.72 -16.80
C GLN A 188 4.36 -7.45 -17.84
N HIS A 189 4.94 -8.42 -18.56
CA HIS A 189 4.26 -9.17 -19.62
C HIS A 189 3.68 -10.51 -19.16
N THR A 190 3.86 -10.88 -17.88
CA THR A 190 3.31 -12.12 -17.32
C THR A 190 1.80 -12.00 -17.14
N SER A 191 1.04 -12.98 -17.62
CA SER A 191 -0.40 -13.06 -17.39
C SER A 191 -0.74 -13.42 -15.94
N PRO A 192 -1.96 -13.14 -15.45
CA PRO A 192 -2.39 -13.57 -14.12
C PRO A 192 -2.27 -15.08 -13.90
N LYS A 193 -2.52 -15.90 -14.93
CA LYS A 193 -2.39 -17.36 -14.83
C LYS A 193 -0.94 -17.80 -14.70
N GLU A 194 -0.03 -17.15 -15.41
CA GLU A 194 1.40 -17.48 -15.35
C GLU A 194 2.01 -17.06 -14.01
N ILE A 195 1.73 -15.86 -13.52
CA ILE A 195 2.31 -15.41 -12.24
C ILE A 195 1.80 -16.23 -11.05
N VAL A 196 0.55 -16.71 -11.10
CA VAL A 196 0.03 -17.70 -10.14
C VAL A 196 0.86 -18.98 -10.20
N LYS A 197 1.07 -19.56 -11.39
CA LYS A 197 1.91 -20.76 -11.56
C LYS A 197 3.35 -20.58 -11.08
N ILE A 198 3.93 -19.40 -11.29
CA ILE A 198 5.29 -19.08 -10.82
C ILE A 198 5.28 -19.07 -9.29
N SER A 199 4.36 -18.34 -8.67
CA SER A 199 4.26 -18.23 -7.22
C SER A 199 3.94 -19.54 -6.51
N HIS A 200 3.24 -20.47 -7.18
CA HIS A 200 2.95 -21.80 -6.63
C HIS A 200 4.16 -22.75 -6.62
N ARG A 201 5.31 -22.32 -7.17
CA ARG A 201 6.58 -23.07 -7.10
C ARG A 201 7.45 -22.62 -5.93
N GLU A 202 7.12 -21.50 -5.30
CA GLU A 202 7.88 -20.95 -4.18
C GLU A 202 7.66 -21.80 -2.94
N ILE A 203 8.75 -22.16 -2.25
CA ILE A 203 8.71 -23.02 -1.06
C ILE A 203 7.87 -22.36 0.04
N GLY A 204 8.03 -21.05 0.23
CA GLY A 204 7.24 -20.30 1.20
C GLY A 204 5.73 -20.38 0.97
N TRP A 205 5.25 -20.55 -0.26
CA TRP A 205 3.83 -20.80 -0.51
C TRP A 205 3.48 -22.28 -0.28
N LEU A 206 4.26 -23.20 -0.86
CA LEU A 206 4.00 -24.64 -0.79
C LEU A 206 3.89 -25.16 0.65
N GLU A 207 4.75 -24.68 1.55
CA GLU A 207 4.78 -25.14 2.94
C GLU A 207 3.69 -24.50 3.82
N ASN A 208 3.05 -23.42 3.35
CA ASN A 208 2.12 -22.63 4.16
C ASN A 208 0.67 -22.59 3.63
N GLU A 209 0.41 -23.01 2.39
CA GLU A 209 -0.93 -22.93 1.78
C GLU A 209 -1.99 -23.75 2.53
N ASN A 210 -1.65 -25.00 2.90
CA ASN A 210 -2.60 -25.91 3.55
C ASN A 210 -3.17 -25.37 4.87
N SER A 211 -2.35 -24.63 5.62
CA SER A 211 -2.69 -24.04 6.92
C SER A 211 -2.99 -22.54 6.83
N LYS A 212 -2.90 -21.95 5.64
CA LYS A 212 -3.10 -20.53 5.33
C LYS A 212 -2.32 -19.59 6.25
N GLN A 213 -1.10 -19.99 6.61
CA GLN A 213 -0.25 -19.29 7.57
C GLN A 213 0.50 -18.11 6.94
N PHE A 214 1.09 -17.30 7.82
CA PHE A 214 2.07 -16.30 7.41
C PHE A 214 3.34 -16.97 6.90
N ILE A 215 3.93 -16.38 5.86
CA ILE A 215 5.13 -16.87 5.19
C ILE A 215 6.33 -16.16 5.81
N SER A 216 7.27 -16.93 6.36
CA SER A 216 8.56 -16.40 6.80
C SER A 216 9.34 -15.82 5.63
N TYR A 217 9.99 -14.68 5.82
CA TYR A 217 10.87 -14.11 4.80
C TYR A 217 12.12 -14.96 4.57
N GLU A 218 12.46 -15.88 5.47
CA GLU A 218 13.59 -16.81 5.28
C GLU A 218 13.45 -17.66 4.01
N TYR A 219 12.22 -17.96 3.58
CA TYR A 219 11.96 -18.65 2.30
C TYR A 219 12.43 -17.86 1.07
N ALA A 220 12.70 -16.55 1.20
CA ALA A 220 13.24 -15.76 0.11
C ALA A 220 14.65 -16.19 -0.30
N LEU A 221 15.41 -16.86 0.58
CA LEU A 221 16.74 -17.40 0.24
C LEU A 221 16.66 -18.44 -0.89
N GLU A 222 15.49 -19.06 -1.08
CA GLU A 222 15.21 -20.05 -2.10
C GLU A 222 14.22 -19.55 -3.17
N LEU A 223 14.04 -18.23 -3.27
CA LEU A 223 13.09 -17.61 -4.21
C LEU A 223 13.43 -17.97 -5.65
N LYS A 224 12.53 -18.63 -6.36
CA LYS A 224 12.79 -19.23 -7.68
C LYS A 224 12.60 -18.29 -8.86
N ALA A 225 11.82 -17.21 -8.67
CA ALA A 225 11.54 -16.25 -9.74
C ALA A 225 12.72 -15.32 -10.08
N PHE A 226 13.84 -15.40 -9.33
CA PHE A 226 15.00 -14.51 -9.41
C PHE A 226 16.32 -15.27 -9.48
#